data_AF-A0A8T3PTJ0-F1
#
_entry.id   AF-A0A8T3PTJ0-F1
#
_cell.length_a   1.000
_cell.length_b   1.000
_cell.length_c   1.000
_cell.angle_alpha   90.00
_cell.angle_beta   90.00
_cell.angle_gamma   90.00
#
_symmetry.space_group_name_H-M   'P 1'
#
loop_
_entity.id
_entity.type
_entity.pdbx_description
1 polymer ?
#
loop_
_entity_poly.entity_id
_entity_poly.type
_entity_poly.pdbx_seq_one_letter_code
_entity_poly.pdbx_strand_id
1 'polypeptide(L)'
;MAAYTSLPQPAQRLEALRGRLLDIGYWTPEQIADKRWNIGCVALEITQRCNLDCTFCYLADTSEAVKGVPLLEVFRRIEMICRHYGENTDVQVTGGDPTLRKLIQIVQRIAQYGIRASLFTNGIRATRALLAALCEAELTYRTEVSAPENVVAFPRRRLY
;
A
#
# COMPACT_ATOMS: atom_id res chain seq x y z
N MET A 1 23.23 28.89 8.90
CA MET A 1 23.49 27.88 7.86
C MET A 1 23.52 28.59 6.52
N ALA A 2 24.64 28.50 5.80
CA ALA A 2 24.72 29.05 4.45
C ALA A 2 23.74 28.28 3.54
N ALA A 3 22.91 29.01 2.79
CA ALA A 3 22.14 28.42 1.71
C ALA A 3 23.10 27.75 0.72
N TYR A 4 22.67 26.64 0.11
CA TYR A 4 23.50 25.92 -0.86
C TYR A 4 24.01 26.87 -1.95
N THR A 5 25.33 27.02 -2.08
CA THR A 5 25.98 27.81 -3.13
C THR A 5 26.00 27.09 -4.48
N SER A 6 25.67 25.80 -4.49
CA SER A 6 25.45 24.96 -5.67
C SER A 6 24.54 23.78 -5.32
N LEU A 7 23.80 23.22 -6.28
CA LEU A 7 22.91 22.08 -6.03
C LEU A 7 23.72 20.80 -5.76
N PRO A 8 23.51 20.13 -4.61
CA PRO A 8 24.15 18.85 -4.33
C PRO A 8 23.73 17.76 -5.34
N GLN A 9 24.54 16.70 -5.45
CA GLN A 9 24.13 15.51 -6.21
C GLN A 9 22.81 14.96 -5.67
N PRO A 10 21.92 14.38 -6.51
CA PRO A 10 20.60 13.92 -6.09
C PRO A 10 20.60 13.07 -4.81
N ALA A 11 21.59 12.19 -4.66
CA ALA A 11 21.75 11.31 -3.49
C ALA A 11 22.10 12.05 -2.18
N GLN A 12 22.56 13.30 -2.24
CA GLN A 12 23.05 14.09 -1.10
C GLN A 12 22.14 15.27 -0.75
N ARG A 13 21.09 15.53 -1.55
CA ARG A 13 20.25 16.74 -1.41
C ARG A 13 19.50 16.83 -0.09
N LEU A 14 19.26 15.68 0.56
CA LEU A 14 18.45 15.57 1.77
C LEU A 14 19.30 15.19 3.00
N GLU A 15 20.61 15.07 2.86
CA GLU A 15 21.54 14.73 3.96
C GLU A 15 21.52 15.79 5.07
N ALA A 16 21.47 17.08 4.69
CA ALA A 16 21.33 18.17 5.66
C ALA A 16 19.99 18.14 6.42
N LEU A 17 18.91 17.67 5.77
CA LEU A 17 17.62 17.46 6.42
C LEU A 17 17.69 16.30 7.41
N ARG A 18 18.28 15.16 7.00
CA ARG A 18 18.50 14.00 7.88
C ARG A 18 19.35 14.39 9.09
N GLY A 19 20.46 15.11 8.87
CA GLY A 19 21.34 15.59 9.94
C GLY A 19 20.58 16.43 10.96
N ARG A 20 19.77 17.40 10.51
CA ARG A 20 18.93 18.19 11.42
C ARG A 20 17.93 17.33 12.18
N LEU A 21 17.26 16.38 11.52
CA LEU A 21 16.28 15.49 12.17
C LEU A 21 16.94 14.60 13.24
N LEU A 22 18.16 14.15 12.99
CA LEU A 22 18.98 13.43 13.98
C LEU A 22 19.32 14.32 15.17
N ASP A 23 19.76 15.56 14.92
CA ASP A 23 20.16 16.51 15.97
C ASP A 23 19.02 16.82 16.96
N ILE A 24 17.78 16.90 16.46
CA ILE A 24 16.59 17.17 17.29
C ILE A 24 15.92 15.89 17.81
N GLY A 25 16.47 14.70 17.55
CA GLY A 25 15.91 13.42 17.99
C GLY A 25 14.59 13.02 17.32
N TYR A 26 14.28 13.60 16.15
CA TYR A 26 13.05 13.31 15.40
C TYR A 26 13.28 12.42 14.18
N TRP A 27 14.49 11.91 13.95
CA TRP A 27 14.76 10.97 12.87
C TRP A 27 14.28 9.56 13.22
N THR A 28 13.53 8.92 12.32
CA THR A 28 13.18 7.49 12.43
C THR A 28 13.47 6.75 11.12
N PRO A 29 13.80 5.44 11.16
CA PRO A 29 14.04 4.65 9.94
C PRO A 29 12.86 4.63 8.97
N GLU A 30 11.64 4.87 9.44
CA GLU A 30 10.41 4.79 8.64
C GLU A 30 10.13 6.09 7.89
N GLN A 31 10.85 7.17 8.18
CA GLN A 31 10.65 8.46 7.54
C GLN A 31 11.02 8.45 6.06
N ILE A 32 10.18 9.13 5.28
CA ILE A 32 10.34 9.32 3.84
C ILE A 32 11.34 10.43 3.48
N ALA A 33 11.63 11.34 4.42
CA ALA A 33 12.65 12.36 4.24
C ALA A 33 13.99 11.67 3.94
N ASP A 34 14.72 12.13 2.92
CA ASP A 34 15.98 11.51 2.47
C ASP A 34 15.88 10.10 1.83
N LYS A 35 14.67 9.52 1.70
CA LYS A 35 14.47 8.16 1.15
C LYS A 35 13.61 8.09 -0.11
N ARG A 36 13.19 9.23 -0.68
CA ARG A 36 12.25 9.25 -1.81
C ARG A 36 12.93 8.96 -3.15
N TRP A 37 12.37 7.96 -3.84
CA TRP A 37 12.51 7.76 -5.28
C TRP A 37 11.47 8.58 -6.04
N ASN A 38 11.59 8.65 -7.38
CA ASN A 38 10.68 9.40 -8.25
C ASN A 38 9.21 8.97 -8.10
N ILE A 39 8.95 7.72 -7.72
CA ILE A 39 7.62 7.16 -7.51
C ILE A 39 7.44 6.81 -6.02
N GLY A 40 6.56 7.57 -5.35
CA GLY A 40 6.33 7.42 -3.91
C GLY A 40 5.45 6.24 -3.52
N CYS A 41 4.48 5.87 -4.36
CA CYS A 41 3.53 4.79 -4.08
C CYS A 41 3.02 4.16 -5.38
N VAL A 42 2.81 2.85 -5.39
CA VAL A 42 2.17 2.10 -6.47
C VAL A 42 0.91 1.43 -5.94
N ALA A 43 -0.23 1.72 -6.56
CA ALA A 43 -1.48 1.00 -6.33
C ALA A 43 -1.44 -0.36 -7.04
N LEU A 44 -1.43 -1.45 -6.26
CA LEU A 44 -1.42 -2.82 -6.73
C LEU A 44 -2.82 -3.42 -6.57
N GLU A 45 -3.59 -3.41 -7.66
CA GLU A 45 -4.88 -4.07 -7.73
C GLU A 45 -4.70 -5.61 -7.81
N ILE A 46 -5.09 -6.32 -6.74
CA ILE A 46 -4.92 -7.78 -6.64
C ILE A 46 -6.20 -8.58 -6.92
N THR A 47 -7.35 -7.90 -7.01
CA THR A 47 -8.67 -8.49 -7.21
C THR A 47 -9.69 -7.43 -7.62
N GLN A 48 -10.66 -7.78 -8.46
CA GLN A 48 -11.87 -6.96 -8.70
C GLN A 48 -13.09 -7.43 -7.92
N ARG A 49 -12.98 -8.56 -7.21
CA ARG A 49 -14.03 -9.08 -6.33
C ARG A 49 -14.12 -8.21 -5.10
N CYS A 50 -15.34 -7.85 -4.72
CA CYS A 50 -15.67 -7.12 -3.51
C CYS A 50 -16.94 -7.71 -2.89
N ASN A 51 -17.05 -7.67 -1.57
CA ASN A 51 -18.27 -8.05 -0.84
C ASN A 51 -19.30 -6.91 -0.74
N LEU A 52 -18.99 -5.74 -1.32
CA LEU A 52 -19.86 -4.58 -1.42
C LEU A 52 -20.10 -4.19 -2.88
N ASP A 53 -21.24 -3.54 -3.12
CA ASP A 53 -21.60 -2.88 -4.37
C ASP A 53 -21.91 -1.41 -4.08
N CYS A 54 -20.88 -0.57 -4.14
CA CYS A 54 -20.99 0.83 -3.77
C CYS A 54 -21.36 1.68 -5.00
N THR A 55 -22.32 2.59 -4.85
CA THR A 55 -22.80 3.46 -5.95
C THR A 55 -21.74 4.40 -6.55
N PHE A 56 -20.65 4.66 -5.84
CA PHE A 56 -19.54 5.52 -6.24
C PHE A 56 -18.28 4.73 -6.63
N CYS A 57 -18.37 3.39 -6.68
CA CYS A 57 -17.20 2.55 -6.98
C CYS A 57 -16.83 2.65 -8.46
N TYR A 58 -15.58 3.00 -8.75
CA TYR A 58 -15.06 2.98 -10.12
C TYR A 58 -15.05 1.57 -10.74
N LEU A 59 -15.10 0.52 -9.89
CA LEU A 59 -15.21 -0.88 -10.31
C LEU A 59 -16.67 -1.38 -10.35
N ALA A 60 -17.68 -0.57 -10.06
CA ALA A 60 -19.07 -1.05 -9.93
C ALA A 60 -19.53 -1.88 -11.15
N ASP A 61 -19.38 -1.32 -12.35
CA ASP A 61 -19.83 -1.92 -13.61
C ASP A 61 -18.94 -3.06 -14.12
N THR A 62 -17.70 -3.15 -13.63
CA THR A 62 -16.69 -4.11 -14.11
C THR A 62 -16.26 -5.11 -13.04
N SER A 63 -16.83 -5.02 -11.84
CA SER A 63 -16.46 -5.90 -10.74
C SER A 63 -16.77 -7.34 -11.12
N GLU A 64 -15.74 -8.18 -11.00
CA GLU A 64 -15.75 -9.59 -11.41
C GLU A 64 -15.89 -9.85 -12.92
N ALA A 65 -15.79 -8.81 -13.77
CA ALA A 65 -15.81 -8.98 -15.23
C ALA A 65 -14.58 -9.75 -15.74
N VAL A 66 -13.48 -9.75 -14.97
CA VAL A 66 -12.27 -10.52 -15.28
C VAL A 66 -11.97 -11.55 -14.20
N LYS A 67 -11.35 -12.65 -14.61
CA LYS A 67 -10.84 -13.67 -13.67
C LYS A 67 -9.81 -13.04 -12.74
N GLY A 68 -9.86 -13.43 -11.47
CA GLY A 68 -8.93 -12.94 -10.45
C GLY A 68 -7.47 -13.22 -10.83
N VAL A 69 -6.60 -12.24 -10.61
CA VAL A 69 -5.16 -12.33 -10.90
C VAL A 69 -4.56 -13.50 -10.09
N PRO A 70 -3.87 -14.47 -10.73
CA PRO A 70 -3.21 -15.56 -10.02
C PRO A 70 -2.21 -15.05 -8.97
N LEU A 71 -2.06 -15.75 -7.84
CA LEU A 71 -1.18 -15.30 -6.76
C LEU A 71 0.28 -15.14 -7.22
N LEU A 72 0.77 -16.07 -8.05
CA LEU A 72 2.11 -15.99 -8.63
C LEU A 72 2.31 -14.73 -9.48
N GLU A 73 1.28 -14.30 -10.20
CA GLU A 73 1.34 -13.07 -11.00
C GLU A 73 1.36 -11.83 -10.09
N VAL A 74 0.63 -11.84 -8.97
CA VAL A 74 0.73 -10.77 -7.95
C VAL A 74 2.16 -10.68 -7.41
N PHE A 75 2.80 -11.81 -7.10
CA PHE A 75 4.19 -11.84 -6.63
C PHE A 75 5.17 -11.32 -7.68
N ARG A 76 4.98 -11.67 -8.96
CA ARG A 76 5.78 -11.15 -10.08
C ARG A 76 5.66 -9.63 -10.19
N ARG A 77 4.45 -9.08 -10.02
CA ARG A 77 4.22 -7.62 -10.05
C ARG A 77 4.91 -6.91 -8.88
N ILE A 78 4.90 -7.48 -7.68
CA ILE A 78 5.64 -6.94 -6.52
C ILE A 78 7.14 -6.88 -6.81
N GLU A 79 7.71 -7.94 -7.37
CA GLU A 79 9.11 -7.95 -7.79
C GLU A 79 9.40 -6.87 -8.84
N MET A 80 8.53 -6.72 -9.84
CA MET A 80 8.68 -5.66 -10.84
C MET A 80 8.66 -4.26 -10.21
N ILE A 81 7.74 -4.00 -9.27
CA ILE A 81 7.67 -2.73 -8.56
C ILE A 81 9.01 -2.43 -7.86
N CYS A 82 9.53 -3.41 -7.11
CA CYS A 82 10.82 -3.27 -6.45
C CYS A 82 11.96 -2.99 -7.44
N ARG A 83 12.01 -3.74 -8.56
CA ARG A 83 13.07 -3.60 -9.57
C ARG A 83 13.04 -2.26 -10.30
N HIS A 84 11.85 -1.69 -10.52
CA HIS A 84 11.69 -0.46 -11.29
C HIS A 84 11.76 0.80 -10.43
N TYR A 85 11.28 0.74 -9.18
CA TYR A 85 11.09 1.93 -8.35
C TYR A 85 11.93 1.92 -7.07
N GLY A 86 12.50 0.78 -6.68
CA GLY A 86 13.35 0.63 -5.50
C GLY A 86 12.59 0.23 -4.23
N GLU A 87 13.35 -0.10 -3.19
CA GLU A 87 12.85 -0.61 -1.89
C GLU A 87 12.05 0.43 -1.09
N ASN A 88 12.25 1.73 -1.33
CA ASN A 88 11.57 2.80 -0.59
C ASN A 88 10.22 3.22 -1.20
N THR A 89 9.76 2.57 -2.27
CA THR A 89 8.45 2.81 -2.90
C THR A 89 7.35 2.11 -2.12
N ASP A 90 6.29 2.81 -1.73
CA ASP A 90 5.15 2.17 -1.06
C ASP A 90 4.33 1.32 -2.02
N VAL A 91 3.77 0.21 -1.54
CA VAL A 91 2.78 -0.58 -2.28
C VAL A 91 1.44 -0.51 -1.58
N GLN A 92 0.46 0.04 -2.26
CA GLN A 92 -0.93 0.07 -1.81
C GLN A 92 -1.67 -1.16 -2.35
N VAL A 93 -1.92 -2.12 -1.48
CA VAL A 93 -2.71 -3.31 -1.81
C VAL A 93 -4.18 -2.93 -1.87
N THR A 94 -4.75 -3.01 -3.08
CA THR A 94 -6.09 -2.46 -3.38
C THR A 94 -6.86 -3.32 -4.41
N GLY A 95 -7.97 -2.79 -4.89
CA GLY A 95 -8.85 -3.36 -5.91
C GLY A 95 -10.32 -3.27 -5.51
N GLY A 96 -11.03 -4.40 -5.56
CA GLY A 96 -12.29 -4.59 -4.88
C GLY A 96 -12.10 -4.60 -3.36
N ASP A 97 -12.08 -5.78 -2.74
CA ASP A 97 -11.61 -5.91 -1.36
C ASP A 97 -10.47 -6.94 -1.23
N PRO A 98 -9.23 -6.51 -0.88
CA PRO A 98 -8.07 -7.38 -0.73
C PRO A 98 -8.21 -8.48 0.32
N THR A 99 -9.08 -8.31 1.32
CA THR A 99 -9.31 -9.33 2.37
C THR A 99 -9.98 -10.60 1.83
N LEU A 100 -10.49 -10.57 0.59
CA LEU A 100 -10.99 -11.74 -0.15
C LEU A 100 -9.88 -12.57 -0.82
N ARG A 101 -8.62 -12.20 -0.63
CA ARG A 101 -7.43 -12.87 -1.21
C ARG A 101 -6.53 -13.44 -0.11
N LYS A 102 -5.41 -14.05 -0.51
CA LYS A 102 -4.35 -14.53 0.39
C LYS A 102 -3.52 -13.35 0.92
N LEU A 103 -4.18 -12.42 1.61
CA LEU A 103 -3.64 -11.10 1.93
C LEU A 103 -2.35 -11.17 2.75
N ILE A 104 -2.28 -12.01 3.78
CA ILE A 104 -1.08 -12.17 4.61
C ILE A 104 0.14 -12.55 3.77
N GLN A 105 0.00 -13.50 2.85
CA GLN A 105 1.10 -13.93 1.97
C GLN A 105 1.55 -12.82 1.03
N ILE A 106 0.62 -11.98 0.56
CA ILE A 106 0.93 -10.83 -0.31
C ILE A 106 1.70 -9.77 0.47
N VAL A 107 1.25 -9.43 1.68
CA VAL A 107 1.92 -8.47 2.56
C VAL A 107 3.32 -8.96 2.94
N GLN A 108 3.46 -10.21 3.36
CA GLN A 108 4.76 -10.82 3.64
C GLN A 108 5.69 -10.77 2.43
N ARG A 109 5.17 -11.02 1.21
CA ARG A 109 5.95 -10.94 -0.02
C ARG A 109 6.44 -9.53 -0.30
N ILE A 110 5.64 -8.51 0.01
CA ILE A 110 6.05 -7.10 -0.13
C ILE A 110 7.15 -6.77 0.88
N ALA A 111 6.96 -7.15 2.15
CA ALA A 111 7.91 -6.91 3.23
C ALA A 111 9.29 -7.54 2.97
N GLN A 112 9.34 -8.71 2.33
CA GLN A 112 10.59 -9.37 1.91
C GLN A 112 11.50 -8.52 1.00
N TYR A 113 10.93 -7.52 0.31
CA TYR A 113 11.69 -6.60 -0.54
C TYR A 113 12.04 -5.28 0.17
N GLY A 114 11.82 -5.17 1.49
CA GLY A 114 12.01 -3.93 2.25
C GLY A 114 10.99 -2.85 1.91
N ILE A 115 9.94 -3.21 1.17
CA ILE A 115 8.89 -2.29 0.74
C ILE A 115 7.81 -2.19 1.81
N ARG A 116 7.33 -0.96 2.06
CA ARG A 116 6.17 -0.72 2.93
C ARG A 116 4.87 -1.07 2.21
N ALA A 117 4.10 -1.97 2.80
CA ALA A 117 2.75 -2.28 2.34
C ALA A 117 1.72 -1.41 3.07
N SER A 118 0.73 -0.89 2.31
CA SER A 118 -0.49 -0.25 2.83
C SER A 118 -1.72 -1.01 2.32
N LEU A 119 -2.82 -1.00 3.08
CA LEU A 119 -4.02 -1.80 2.80
C LEU A 119 -5.24 -0.90 2.61
N PHE A 120 -5.89 -1.03 1.46
CA PHE A 120 -7.17 -0.38 1.19
C PHE A 120 -8.26 -1.43 1.28
N THR A 121 -9.21 -1.26 2.20
CA THR A 121 -10.27 -2.25 2.47
C THR A 121 -11.53 -1.56 2.94
N ASN A 122 -12.69 -2.14 2.64
CA ASN A 122 -13.96 -1.68 3.21
C ASN A 122 -14.12 -1.99 4.71
N GLY A 123 -13.19 -2.75 5.30
CA GLY A 123 -13.15 -3.01 6.73
C GLY A 123 -14.12 -4.09 7.23
N ILE A 124 -15.05 -4.60 6.42
CA ILE A 124 -16.06 -5.57 6.88
C ILE A 124 -15.44 -6.87 7.40
N ARG A 125 -14.34 -7.31 6.78
CA ARG A 125 -13.59 -8.52 7.18
C ARG A 125 -12.38 -8.21 8.06
N ALA A 126 -12.18 -6.95 8.48
CA ALA A 126 -11.07 -6.53 9.32
C ALA A 126 -11.27 -6.95 10.79
N THR A 127 -11.33 -8.27 11.03
CA THR A 127 -11.40 -8.82 12.38
C THR A 127 -10.11 -8.55 13.15
N ARG A 128 -10.18 -8.54 14.49
CA ARG A 128 -8.98 -8.39 15.34
C ARG A 128 -7.89 -9.41 15.01
N ALA A 129 -8.27 -10.66 14.71
CA ALA A 129 -7.33 -11.72 14.35
C ALA A 129 -6.63 -11.43 13.01
N LEU A 130 -7.37 -10.95 12.00
CA LEU A 130 -6.77 -10.56 10.73
C LEU A 130 -5.82 -9.38 10.89
N LEU A 131 -6.23 -8.36 11.64
CA LEU A 131 -5.40 -7.18 11.90
C LEU A 131 -4.12 -7.54 12.67
N ALA A 132 -4.20 -8.42 13.67
CA ALA A 132 -3.02 -8.93 14.37
C ALA A 132 -2.05 -9.65 13.42
N ALA A 133 -2.57 -10.56 12.58
CA ALA A 133 -1.76 -11.26 11.59
C ALA A 133 -1.14 -10.32 10.54
N LEU A 134 -1.81 -9.20 10.21
CA LEU A 134 -1.27 -8.18 9.31
C LEU A 134 -0.14 -7.37 9.98
N CYS A 135 -0.27 -7.06 11.26
CA CYS A 135 0.80 -6.42 12.03
C CYS A 135 2.05 -7.33 12.11
N GLU A 136 1.84 -8.64 12.36
CA GLU A 136 2.93 -9.63 12.35
C GLU A 136 3.57 -9.80 10.97
N ALA A 137 2.82 -9.54 9.89
CA ALA A 137 3.31 -9.55 8.51
C ALA A 137 4.01 -8.25 8.08
N GLU A 138 4.25 -7.31 9.00
CA GLU A 138 4.90 -6.00 8.74
C GLU A 138 4.08 -5.05 7.84
N LEU A 139 2.75 -5.14 7.87
CA LEU A 139 1.90 -4.12 7.25
C LEU A 139 2.16 -2.76 7.90
N THR A 140 2.68 -1.80 7.13
CA THR A 140 2.94 -0.44 7.62
C THR A 140 1.65 0.37 7.60
N TYR A 141 1.30 0.96 8.75
CA TYR A 141 -0.01 1.53 9.04
C TYR A 141 -0.48 2.60 8.02
N ARG A 142 -1.34 2.17 7.10
CA ARG A 142 -2.36 3.00 6.43
C ARG A 142 -3.51 2.09 6.00
N THR A 143 -4.54 2.02 6.84
CA THR A 143 -5.83 1.43 6.50
C THR A 143 -6.79 2.56 6.17
N GLU A 144 -7.16 2.69 4.90
CA GLU A 144 -8.25 3.58 4.50
C GLU A 144 -9.54 2.75 4.40
N VAL A 145 -10.46 3.00 5.33
CA VAL A 145 -11.81 2.44 5.33
C VAL A 145 -12.74 3.45 4.68
N SER A 146 -13.01 3.28 3.40
CA SER A 146 -13.91 4.15 2.64
C SER A 146 -15.36 3.70 2.82
N ALA A 147 -15.97 4.07 3.94
CA ALA A 147 -17.43 4.01 4.10
C ALA A 147 -17.92 5.33 4.72
N PRO A 148 -18.18 6.37 3.91
CA PRO A 148 -18.88 7.56 4.39
C PRO A 148 -20.24 7.16 4.98
N GLU A 149 -20.68 7.81 6.06
CA GLU A 149 -21.97 7.55 6.71
C GLU A 149 -23.19 7.69 5.78
N ASN A 150 -23.03 8.37 4.63
CA ASN A 150 -24.07 8.61 3.62
C ASN A 150 -23.89 7.81 2.32
N VAL A 151 -23.00 6.83 2.32
CA VAL A 151 -22.75 6.00 1.15
C VAL A 151 -23.74 4.84 1.11
N VAL A 152 -24.42 4.71 -0.04
CA VAL A 152 -25.24 3.55 -0.34
C VAL A 152 -24.30 2.43 -0.83
N ALA A 153 -23.85 1.60 0.11
CA ALA A 153 -23.12 0.37 -0.17
C ALA A 153 -24.03 -0.83 0.11
N PHE A 154 -24.34 -1.60 -0.93
CA PHE A 154 -25.18 -2.79 -0.76
C PHE A 154 -24.31 -4.05 -0.63
N PRO A 155 -24.68 -5.01 0.23
CA PRO A 155 -24.05 -6.33 0.21
C PRO A 155 -24.26 -6.98 -1.16
N ARG A 156 -23.20 -7.47 -1.80
CA ARG A 156 -23.34 -8.24 -3.05
C ARG A 156 -24.03 -9.59 -2.76
N ARG A 157 -25.16 -9.85 -3.41
CA ARG A 157 -26.00 -11.05 -3.18
C ARG A 157 -25.42 -12.36 -3.74
N ARG A 158 -24.31 -12.33 -4.47
CA ARG A 158 -23.58 -13.53 -4.94
C ARG A 158 -22.10 -13.41 -4.57
N LEU A 159 -21.68 -14.26 -3.63
CA LEU A 159 -20.27 -14.58 -3.39
C LEU A 159 -20.15 -16.12 -3.39
N TYR A 160 -20.52 -16.76 -4.50
CA TYR A 160 -20.40 -18.21 -4.69
C TYR A 160 -20.09 -18.53 -6.14
#